data_AF-A0A8B8QQR7-F1
#
_entry.id   AF-A0A8B8QQR7-F1
#
_cell.length_a   1.000
_cell.length_b   1.000
_cell.length_c   1.000
_cell.angle_alpha   90.00
_cell.angle_beta   90.00
_cell.angle_gamma   90.00
#
_symmetry.space_group_name_H-M   'P 1'
#
loop_
_entity.id
_entity.type
_entity.pdbx_description
1 polymer ?
#
loop_
_entity_poly.entity_id
_entity_poly.type
_entity_poly.pdbx_seq_one_letter_code
_entity_poly.pdbx_strand_id
1 'polypeptide(L)'
;MKLVGISFAEFRSCHLLLCIALALCFKQVSSTTNETDGLALLQFKTSITRDPFGVLNSWNNSVGFCHWYGVTCGRRHRRVTVLDLSSQRLSGSISSHIGNLSFIRKLLLQNNSFDHEIPPQVGQLHRLRILGLHYNSLIGKIPKNISGCLNLVVLSLGNNQLIGEIPGELGSLLKLRQLDLSANKLTGSVPSSAGNLSSLEILYLTRNNMGGSIPQVLGLLTSLQFIGIGFNKLSDAEMVAHVGDFGTAKFLDPITDPMSPLPLGGTTSYAPPEYAKICEASREGDVYSYGILLLEIFTGRSPAYFASRDNLTLHSFVAEAWPERVLEITDRFLLRERESHLCPYGIFHECLTWLFHIGVTCSDPMPGRRMTMNNVANDLCHIRKKLFTLGLCQQDEAPMA
;
A
#
# COMPACT_ATOMS: atom_id res chain seq x y z
N MET A 1 -2.81 -60.25 -8.44
CA MET A 1 -2.48 -60.67 -7.06
C MET A 1 -3.70 -60.41 -6.19
N LYS A 2 -4.02 -61.35 -5.29
CA LYS A 2 -5.33 -61.63 -4.68
C LYS A 2 -6.00 -60.48 -3.90
N LEU A 3 -7.34 -60.44 -4.02
CA LEU A 3 -8.32 -59.99 -3.01
C LEU A 3 -8.34 -60.93 -1.79
N VAL A 4 -8.56 -60.40 -0.58
CA VAL A 4 -9.42 -60.86 0.56
C VAL A 4 -9.28 -59.72 1.62
N GLY A 5 -10.28 -59.01 2.17
CA GLY A 5 -11.63 -59.34 2.61
C GLY A 5 -11.66 -59.30 4.15
N ILE A 6 -12.40 -58.39 4.79
CA ILE A 6 -13.00 -58.56 6.14
C ILE A 6 -14.21 -57.63 6.26
N SER A 7 -15.28 -58.24 6.75
CA SER A 7 -16.67 -57.81 6.89
C SER A 7 -16.89 -56.94 8.13
N PHE A 8 -17.77 -55.95 8.02
CA PHE A 8 -18.28 -55.08 9.10
C PHE A 8 -19.45 -55.76 9.84
N ALA A 9 -19.19 -56.90 10.46
CA ALA A 9 -20.17 -57.59 11.29
C ALA A 9 -19.48 -58.29 12.46
N GLU A 10 -19.06 -57.50 13.46
CA GLU A 10 -18.88 -57.88 14.87
C GLU A 10 -18.24 -56.71 15.61
N PHE A 11 -19.05 -55.89 16.31
CA PHE A 11 -18.68 -55.23 17.58
C PHE A 11 -19.92 -54.48 18.12
N ARG A 12 -20.93 -55.25 18.54
CA ARG A 12 -21.87 -54.78 19.57
C ARG A 12 -21.17 -54.95 20.91
N SER A 13 -20.66 -53.86 21.48
CA SER A 13 -20.52 -53.58 22.93
C SER A 13 -19.48 -52.48 23.17
N CYS A 14 -19.78 -51.22 22.84
CA CYS A 14 -18.99 -50.10 23.38
C CYS A 14 -19.67 -48.72 23.34
N HIS A 15 -21.00 -48.64 23.28
CA HIS A 15 -21.68 -47.34 23.37
C HIS A 15 -21.81 -46.81 24.80
N LEU A 16 -21.73 -47.66 25.83
CA LEU A 16 -21.81 -47.19 27.23
C LEU A 16 -20.46 -46.65 27.75
N LEU A 17 -19.33 -47.25 27.35
CA LEU A 17 -17.99 -46.79 27.73
C LEU A 17 -17.55 -45.54 26.97
N LEU A 18 -17.96 -45.36 25.72
CA LEU A 18 -17.74 -44.11 25.00
C LEU A 18 -18.57 -42.97 25.61
N CYS A 19 -19.81 -43.23 26.04
CA CYS A 19 -20.63 -42.25 26.72
C CYS A 19 -20.12 -41.92 28.13
N ILE A 20 -19.55 -42.89 28.87
CA ILE A 20 -18.96 -42.65 30.19
C ILE A 20 -17.59 -41.96 30.07
N ALA A 21 -16.78 -42.27 29.04
CA ALA A 21 -15.54 -41.56 28.76
C ALA A 21 -15.79 -40.12 28.27
N LEU A 22 -16.85 -39.90 27.48
CA LEU A 22 -17.29 -38.56 27.12
C LEU A 22 -17.88 -37.82 28.34
N ALA A 23 -18.66 -38.48 29.21
CA ALA A 23 -19.24 -37.89 30.41
C ALA A 23 -18.20 -37.59 31.52
N LEU A 24 -17.12 -38.36 31.61
CA LEU A 24 -16.02 -38.15 32.58
C LEU A 24 -14.95 -37.17 32.08
N CYS A 25 -14.93 -36.81 30.79
CA CYS A 25 -14.14 -35.70 30.27
C CYS A 25 -14.88 -34.35 30.30
N PHE A 26 -16.20 -34.32 30.53
CA PHE A 26 -16.91 -33.09 30.88
C PHE A 26 -16.77 -32.82 32.38
N LYS A 27 -15.62 -32.24 32.78
CA LYS A 27 -15.60 -31.40 33.98
C LYS A 27 -16.62 -30.29 33.78
N GLN A 28 -17.71 -30.35 34.55
CA GLN A 28 -18.56 -29.22 34.95
C GLN A 28 -18.51 -28.00 34.01
N VAL A 29 -19.25 -28.03 32.90
CA VAL A 29 -19.62 -26.78 32.23
C VAL A 29 -20.85 -26.23 32.94
N SER A 30 -20.61 -25.65 34.11
CA SER A 30 -21.54 -24.71 34.74
C SER A 30 -21.34 -23.35 34.06
N SER A 31 -22.25 -22.99 33.16
CA SER A 31 -22.49 -21.66 32.58
C SER A 31 -21.26 -20.78 32.24
N THR A 32 -20.96 -20.60 30.95
CA THR A 32 -20.86 -19.28 30.28
C THR A 32 -20.18 -19.41 28.90
N THR A 33 -20.93 -19.25 27.81
CA THR A 33 -20.39 -19.05 26.45
C THR A 33 -19.65 -17.70 26.27
N ASN A 34 -19.38 -16.99 27.37
CA ASN A 34 -18.82 -15.64 27.42
C ASN A 34 -17.36 -15.61 27.88
N GLU A 35 -16.83 -16.66 28.49
CA GLU A 35 -15.45 -16.66 29.00
C GLU A 35 -14.39 -16.72 27.89
N THR A 36 -14.71 -17.26 26.72
CA THR A 36 -13.75 -17.40 25.61
C THR A 36 -13.18 -16.06 25.15
N ASP A 37 -14.00 -15.00 25.12
CA ASP A 37 -13.53 -13.67 24.73
C ASP A 37 -12.59 -13.08 25.79
N GLY A 38 -12.96 -13.21 27.07
CA GLY A 38 -12.12 -12.77 28.19
C GLY A 38 -10.77 -13.48 28.19
N LEU A 39 -10.74 -14.79 27.98
CA LEU A 39 -9.51 -15.57 27.87
C LEU A 39 -8.66 -15.14 26.68
N ALA A 40 -9.26 -14.91 25.51
CA ALA A 40 -8.55 -14.43 24.33
C ALA A 40 -7.92 -13.05 24.57
N LEU A 41 -8.64 -12.14 25.24
CA LEU A 41 -8.13 -10.82 25.62
C LEU A 41 -7.01 -10.91 26.67
N LEU A 42 -7.10 -11.82 27.65
CA LEU A 42 -5.99 -12.04 28.59
C LEU A 42 -4.74 -12.59 27.89
N GLN A 43 -4.90 -13.51 26.93
CA GLN A 43 -3.79 -13.99 26.08
C GLN A 43 -3.26 -12.92 25.13
N PHE A 44 -4.08 -11.95 24.74
CA PHE A 44 -3.62 -10.76 24.04
C PHE A 44 -2.77 -9.89 24.97
N LYS A 45 -3.23 -9.64 26.20
CA LYS A 45 -2.50 -8.85 27.20
C LYS A 45 -1.12 -9.45 27.54
N THR A 46 -0.97 -10.77 27.60
CA THR A 46 0.35 -11.39 27.84
C THR A 46 1.34 -11.17 26.71
N SER A 47 0.88 -10.84 25.50
CA SER A 47 1.71 -10.55 24.34
C SER A 47 2.18 -9.09 24.28
N ILE A 48 1.69 -8.25 25.20
CA ILE A 48 2.07 -6.84 25.34
C ILE A 48 3.28 -6.73 26.27
N THR A 49 4.35 -6.15 25.75
CA THR A 49 5.62 -5.98 26.48
C THR A 49 5.73 -4.62 27.16
N ARG A 50 5.08 -3.59 26.62
CA ARG A 50 5.02 -2.25 27.23
C ARG A 50 3.62 -1.66 27.12
N ASP A 51 3.13 -1.17 28.25
CA ASP A 51 1.86 -0.42 28.40
C ASP A 51 2.13 0.86 29.21
N PRO A 52 2.63 1.93 28.57
CA PRO A 52 3.10 3.13 29.28
C PRO A 52 1.96 3.93 29.93
N PHE A 53 0.73 3.80 29.43
CA PHE A 53 -0.44 4.47 30.02
C PHE A 53 -1.21 3.57 31.00
N GLY A 54 -0.81 2.30 31.14
CA GLY A 54 -1.45 1.35 32.04
C GLY A 54 -2.90 1.04 31.68
N VAL A 55 -3.29 1.19 30.41
CA VAL A 55 -4.69 1.02 29.99
C VAL A 55 -5.18 -0.41 30.16
N LEU A 56 -4.27 -1.38 30.06
CA LEU A 56 -4.56 -2.81 30.24
C LEU A 56 -4.62 -3.20 31.73
N ASN A 57 -4.38 -2.30 32.69
CA ASN A 57 -4.56 -2.57 34.11
C ASN A 57 -6.03 -2.89 34.45
N SER A 58 -6.96 -2.32 33.68
CA SER A 58 -8.39 -2.64 33.78
C SER A 58 -8.73 -4.07 33.38
N TRP A 59 -7.85 -4.75 32.62
CA TRP A 59 -8.04 -6.13 32.16
C TRP A 59 -7.63 -7.11 33.26
N ASN A 60 -8.52 -7.27 34.23
CA ASN A 60 -8.32 -8.12 35.39
C ASN A 60 -9.62 -8.81 35.80
N ASN A 61 -9.55 -9.72 36.76
CA ASN A 61 -10.69 -10.55 37.19
C ASN A 61 -11.71 -9.82 38.08
N SER A 62 -11.44 -8.57 38.45
CA SER A 62 -12.30 -7.80 39.37
C SER A 62 -13.54 -7.24 38.67
N VAL A 63 -13.48 -7.05 37.34
CA VAL A 63 -14.58 -6.54 36.52
C VAL A 63 -14.73 -7.39 35.26
N GLY A 64 -15.97 -7.61 34.81
CA GLY A 64 -16.23 -8.36 33.59
C GLY A 64 -15.62 -7.68 32.36
N PHE A 65 -15.12 -8.47 31.41
CA PHE A 65 -14.34 -7.99 30.25
C PHE A 65 -15.03 -6.93 29.38
N CYS A 66 -16.36 -6.84 29.42
CA CYS A 66 -17.11 -5.78 28.73
C CYS A 66 -16.89 -4.37 29.30
N HIS A 67 -16.30 -4.25 30.49
CA HIS A 67 -15.95 -2.98 31.13
C HIS A 67 -14.45 -2.69 31.04
N TRP A 68 -13.68 -3.57 30.42
CA TRP A 68 -12.25 -3.36 30.20
C TRP A 68 -12.03 -2.22 29.22
N TYR A 69 -10.95 -1.46 29.43
CA TYR A 69 -10.60 -0.35 28.54
C TYR A 69 -10.47 -0.86 27.10
N GLY A 70 -11.08 -0.12 26.17
CA GLY A 70 -11.05 -0.45 24.75
C GLY A 70 -11.97 -1.58 24.31
N VAL A 71 -12.67 -2.26 25.23
CA VAL A 71 -13.55 -3.40 24.90
C VAL A 71 -15.00 -2.94 24.83
N THR A 72 -15.70 -3.25 23.74
CA THR A 72 -17.16 -3.06 23.63
C THR A 72 -17.85 -4.37 23.31
N CYS A 73 -18.80 -4.76 24.16
CA CYS A 73 -19.62 -5.94 23.96
C CYS A 73 -20.95 -5.65 23.26
N GLY A 74 -21.42 -6.59 22.45
CA GLY A 74 -22.74 -6.52 21.84
C GLY A 74 -23.86 -6.68 22.87
N ARG A 75 -24.88 -5.81 22.81
CA ARG A 75 -25.99 -5.77 23.78
C ARG A 75 -26.72 -7.12 23.95
N ARG A 76 -26.91 -7.87 22.87
CA ARG A 76 -27.68 -9.13 22.87
C ARG A 76 -26.88 -10.35 23.31
N HIS A 77 -25.59 -10.41 22.95
CA HIS A 77 -24.79 -11.64 23.09
C HIS A 77 -23.72 -11.52 24.19
N ARG A 78 -23.45 -10.31 24.69
CA ARG A 78 -22.35 -10.00 25.62
C ARG A 78 -20.99 -10.52 25.14
N ARG A 79 -20.82 -10.61 23.82
CA ARG A 79 -19.58 -10.96 23.11
C ARG A 79 -18.89 -9.69 22.64
N VAL A 80 -17.57 -9.72 22.57
CA VAL A 80 -16.75 -8.60 22.11
C VAL A 80 -17.05 -8.30 20.64
N THR A 81 -17.40 -7.04 20.37
CA THR A 81 -17.74 -6.55 19.03
C THR A 81 -16.78 -5.46 18.55
N VAL A 82 -16.13 -4.75 19.46
CA VAL A 82 -15.09 -3.76 19.17
C VAL A 82 -13.97 -3.95 20.17
N LEU A 83 -12.74 -3.98 19.66
CA LEU A 83 -11.53 -3.77 20.44
C LEU A 83 -10.84 -2.53 19.88
N ASP A 84 -10.76 -1.47 20.68
CA ASP A 84 -10.09 -0.22 20.35
C ASP A 84 -9.01 0.08 21.37
N LEU A 85 -7.76 -0.14 20.97
CA LEU A 85 -6.57 0.19 21.74
C LEU A 85 -5.70 1.17 20.94
N SER A 86 -6.32 1.99 20.11
CA SER A 86 -5.60 2.93 19.26
C SER A 86 -4.90 4.03 20.06
N SER A 87 -3.73 4.47 19.61
CA SER A 87 -2.98 5.60 20.20
C SER A 87 -2.55 5.41 21.66
N GLN A 88 -2.26 4.17 22.09
CA GLN A 88 -1.90 3.86 23.49
C GLN A 88 -0.41 3.60 23.70
N ARG A 89 0.42 3.78 22.66
CA ARG A 89 1.88 3.49 22.68
C ARG A 89 2.21 2.07 23.16
N LEU A 90 1.30 1.12 22.94
CA LEU A 90 1.50 -0.29 23.31
C LEU A 90 2.64 -0.88 22.47
N SER A 91 3.51 -1.67 23.09
CA SER A 91 4.55 -2.44 22.40
C SER A 91 4.35 -3.94 22.61
N GLY A 92 4.83 -4.77 21.68
CA GLY A 92 4.70 -6.22 21.72
C GLY A 92 4.11 -6.77 20.43
N SER A 93 3.48 -7.94 20.52
CA SER A 93 2.91 -8.63 19.35
C SER A 93 1.39 -8.70 19.38
N ILE A 94 0.78 -8.78 18.20
CA ILE A 94 -0.65 -9.09 18.08
C ILE A 94 -0.80 -10.59 18.31
N SER A 95 -1.38 -10.99 19.45
CA SER A 95 -1.56 -12.41 19.80
C SER A 95 -2.43 -13.15 18.79
N SER A 96 -2.05 -14.37 18.42
CA SER A 96 -2.85 -15.26 17.57
C SER A 96 -4.23 -15.59 18.16
N HIS A 97 -4.37 -15.50 19.49
CA HIS A 97 -5.63 -15.70 20.20
C HIS A 97 -6.69 -14.65 19.86
N ILE A 98 -6.32 -13.54 19.22
CA ILE A 98 -7.29 -12.57 18.70
C ILE A 98 -8.30 -13.23 17.76
N GLY A 99 -7.92 -14.29 17.04
CA GLY A 99 -8.80 -15.07 16.16
C GLY A 99 -9.99 -15.72 16.86
N ASN A 100 -9.93 -15.89 18.18
CA ASN A 100 -11.02 -16.46 18.98
C ASN A 100 -12.16 -15.46 19.25
N LEU A 101 -11.98 -14.16 18.98
CA LEU A 101 -12.99 -13.12 19.15
C LEU A 101 -14.02 -13.15 18.00
N SER A 102 -14.77 -14.25 17.87
CA SER A 102 -15.60 -14.55 16.70
C SER A 102 -16.75 -13.57 16.42
N PHE A 103 -17.06 -12.65 17.33
CA PHE A 103 -18.09 -11.62 17.18
C PHE A 103 -17.53 -10.23 16.85
N ILE A 104 -16.21 -10.07 16.81
CA ILE A 104 -15.57 -8.78 16.57
C ILE A 104 -15.91 -8.24 15.19
N ARG A 105 -16.20 -6.94 15.14
CA ARG A 105 -16.54 -6.18 13.93
C ARG A 105 -15.51 -5.09 13.66
N LYS A 106 -14.87 -4.57 14.69
CA LYS A 106 -13.83 -3.54 14.58
C LYS A 106 -12.66 -3.93 15.47
N LEU A 107 -11.48 -4.06 14.86
CA LEU A 107 -10.21 -4.25 15.55
C LEU A 107 -9.33 -3.05 15.20
N LEU A 108 -9.14 -2.17 16.18
CA LEU A 108 -8.46 -0.87 16.03
C LEU A 108 -7.23 -0.86 16.95
N LEU A 109 -6.06 -1.07 16.36
CA LEU A 109 -4.76 -1.10 17.04
C LEU A 109 -3.79 -0.06 16.46
N GLN A 110 -4.29 0.90 15.68
CA GLN A 110 -3.47 1.89 15.00
C GLN A 110 -2.74 2.84 15.96
N ASN A 111 -1.63 3.42 15.50
CA ASN A 111 -0.82 4.38 16.25
C ASN A 111 -0.26 3.81 17.57
N ASN A 112 0.35 2.64 17.49
CA ASN A 112 1.04 1.96 18.60
C ASN A 112 2.48 1.63 18.17
N SER A 113 3.12 0.70 18.86
CA SER A 113 4.48 0.23 18.59
C SER A 113 4.52 -1.30 18.46
N PHE A 114 3.48 -1.90 17.87
CA PHE A 114 3.50 -3.33 17.54
C PHE A 114 4.55 -3.60 16.46
N ASP A 115 5.44 -4.57 16.68
CA ASP A 115 6.67 -4.76 15.89
C ASP A 115 6.88 -6.19 15.38
N HIS A 116 5.91 -7.06 15.60
CA HIS A 116 5.89 -8.44 15.11
C HIS A 116 4.99 -8.61 13.87
N GLU A 117 4.90 -9.84 13.35
CA GLU A 117 4.04 -10.16 12.22
C GLU A 117 2.55 -10.10 12.57
N ILE A 118 1.71 -9.87 11.54
CA ILE A 118 0.26 -9.99 11.67
C ILE A 118 -0.11 -11.49 11.74
N PRO A 119 -0.76 -11.98 12.81
CA PRO A 119 -1.06 -13.40 12.94
C PRO A 119 -2.11 -13.83 11.90
N PRO A 120 -1.92 -14.97 11.21
CA PRO A 120 -2.87 -15.46 10.20
C PRO A 120 -4.26 -15.77 10.77
N GLN A 121 -4.36 -15.98 12.09
CA GLN A 121 -5.62 -16.19 12.82
C GLN A 121 -6.58 -14.99 12.73
N VAL A 122 -6.11 -13.79 12.34
CA VAL A 122 -7.00 -12.66 11.99
C VAL A 122 -8.02 -13.08 10.93
N GLY A 123 -7.65 -14.00 10.02
CA GLY A 123 -8.55 -14.56 9.01
C GLY A 123 -9.77 -15.33 9.54
N GLN A 124 -9.77 -15.72 10.81
CA GLN A 124 -10.89 -16.41 11.48
C GLN A 124 -11.99 -15.43 11.93
N LEU A 125 -11.73 -14.13 11.84
CA LEU A 125 -12.66 -13.08 12.25
C LEU A 125 -13.70 -12.80 11.16
N HIS A 126 -14.55 -13.78 10.85
CA HIS A 126 -15.49 -13.74 9.73
C HIS A 126 -16.52 -12.58 9.78
N ARG A 127 -16.66 -11.91 10.93
CA ARG A 127 -17.56 -10.76 11.14
C ARG A 127 -16.84 -9.41 11.14
N LEU A 128 -15.52 -9.42 10.98
CA LEU A 128 -14.69 -8.22 10.97
C LEU A 128 -15.09 -7.33 9.79
N ARG A 129 -15.28 -6.05 10.08
CA ARG A 129 -15.63 -5.00 9.11
C ARG A 129 -14.52 -3.97 8.99
N ILE A 130 -13.81 -3.70 10.08
CA ILE A 130 -12.71 -2.74 10.11
C ILE A 130 -11.51 -3.38 10.79
N LEU A 131 -10.39 -3.43 10.07
CA LEU A 131 -9.08 -3.79 10.60
C LEU A 131 -8.14 -2.58 10.44
N GLY A 132 -7.85 -1.92 11.55
CA GLY A 132 -6.94 -0.77 11.61
C GLY A 132 -5.65 -1.13 12.33
N LEU A 133 -4.56 -1.31 11.60
CA LEU A 133 -3.22 -1.62 12.12
C LEU A 133 -2.16 -0.58 11.67
N HIS A 134 -2.58 0.52 11.05
CA HIS A 134 -1.69 1.55 10.53
C HIS A 134 -0.91 2.30 11.62
N TYR A 135 0.20 2.94 11.26
CA TYR A 135 1.13 3.60 12.20
C TYR A 135 1.59 2.65 13.33
N ASN A 136 2.25 1.58 12.93
CA ASN A 136 2.95 0.65 13.81
C ASN A 136 4.32 0.31 13.21
N SER A 137 5.02 -0.66 13.80
CA SER A 137 6.30 -1.16 13.31
C SER A 137 6.20 -2.59 12.77
N LEU A 138 4.99 -3.04 12.37
CA LEU A 138 4.70 -4.43 12.01
C LEU A 138 5.59 -4.91 10.86
N ILE A 139 6.10 -6.14 10.98
CA ILE A 139 7.01 -6.76 10.01
C ILE A 139 6.35 -7.97 9.32
N GLY A 140 7.09 -8.63 8.43
CA GLY A 140 6.65 -9.84 7.74
C GLY A 140 5.70 -9.55 6.58
N LYS A 141 5.08 -10.62 6.07
CA LYS A 141 4.17 -10.55 4.91
C LYS A 141 2.75 -10.23 5.34
N ILE A 142 1.95 -9.66 4.44
CA ILE A 142 0.49 -9.58 4.63
C ILE A 142 -0.05 -11.01 4.60
N PRO A 143 -0.72 -11.51 5.66
CA PRO A 143 -1.20 -12.88 5.68
C PRO A 143 -2.40 -13.04 4.75
N LYS A 144 -2.29 -13.94 3.76
CA LYS A 144 -3.38 -14.26 2.82
C LYS A 144 -4.69 -14.65 3.50
N ASN A 145 -4.62 -15.20 4.72
CA ASN A 145 -5.77 -15.58 5.54
C ASN A 145 -6.74 -14.43 5.83
N ILE A 146 -6.33 -13.16 5.72
CA ILE A 146 -7.23 -11.99 5.84
C ILE A 146 -8.41 -12.09 4.86
N SER A 147 -8.24 -12.78 3.72
CA SER A 147 -9.32 -13.14 2.78
C SER A 147 -10.52 -13.86 3.44
N GLY A 148 -10.33 -14.55 4.57
CA GLY A 148 -11.40 -15.18 5.34
C GLY A 148 -12.36 -14.18 6.02
N CYS A 149 -11.99 -12.90 6.09
CA CYS A 149 -12.81 -11.82 6.62
C CYS A 149 -13.76 -11.26 5.53
N LEU A 150 -14.66 -12.08 4.98
CA LEU A 150 -15.52 -11.71 3.85
C LEU A 150 -16.45 -10.50 4.07
N ASN A 151 -16.58 -10.02 5.31
CA ASN A 151 -17.35 -8.83 5.67
C ASN A 151 -16.50 -7.57 5.84
N LEU A 152 -15.20 -7.63 5.52
CA LEU A 152 -14.26 -6.53 5.68
C LEU A 152 -14.62 -5.39 4.72
N VAL A 153 -14.68 -4.18 5.27
CA VAL A 153 -15.02 -2.93 4.57
C VAL A 153 -13.81 -2.01 4.54
N VAL A 154 -13.02 -1.99 5.61
CA VAL A 154 -11.81 -1.18 5.72
C VAL A 154 -10.65 -2.06 6.17
N LEU A 155 -9.59 -2.09 5.37
CA LEU A 155 -8.30 -2.68 5.70
C LEU A 155 -7.24 -1.60 5.63
N SER A 156 -6.68 -1.21 6.77
CA SER A 156 -5.63 -0.19 6.83
C SER A 156 -4.42 -0.73 7.57
N LEU A 157 -3.35 -0.94 6.80
CA LEU A 157 -2.05 -1.47 7.20
C LEU A 157 -0.91 -0.47 6.89
N GLY A 158 -1.24 0.76 6.49
CA GLY A 158 -0.25 1.75 6.07
C GLY A 158 0.70 2.19 7.20
N ASN A 159 1.86 2.74 6.84
CA ASN A 159 2.91 3.17 7.78
C ASN A 159 3.33 2.02 8.72
N ASN A 160 3.88 0.96 8.14
CA ASN A 160 4.45 -0.20 8.81
C ASN A 160 5.76 -0.63 8.09
N GLN A 161 6.29 -1.81 8.41
CA GLN A 161 7.48 -2.38 7.79
C GLN A 161 7.17 -3.68 7.01
N LEU A 162 5.95 -3.81 6.50
CA LEU A 162 5.50 -5.03 5.81
C LEU A 162 6.28 -5.24 4.51
N ILE A 163 6.60 -6.50 4.22
CA ILE A 163 7.40 -6.93 3.07
C ILE A 163 6.65 -7.95 2.19
N GLY A 164 7.21 -8.24 1.02
CA GLY A 164 6.65 -9.22 0.08
C GLY A 164 5.53 -8.65 -0.77
N GLU A 165 4.83 -9.55 -1.47
CA GLU A 165 3.78 -9.19 -2.44
C GLU A 165 2.43 -8.99 -1.76
N ILE A 166 1.55 -8.23 -2.43
CA ILE A 166 0.14 -8.12 -2.06
C ILE A 166 -0.53 -9.47 -2.37
N PRO A 167 -1.10 -10.19 -1.38
CA PRO A 167 -1.73 -11.48 -1.64
C PRO A 167 -2.91 -11.35 -2.59
N GLY A 168 -2.89 -12.12 -3.68
CA GLY A 168 -3.98 -12.12 -4.67
C GLY A 168 -5.33 -12.53 -4.07
N GLU A 169 -5.33 -13.30 -2.97
CA GLU A 169 -6.53 -13.70 -2.25
C GLU A 169 -7.32 -12.52 -1.66
N LEU A 170 -6.70 -11.35 -1.48
CA LEU A 170 -7.42 -10.15 -1.06
C LEU A 170 -8.52 -9.75 -2.04
N GLY A 171 -8.40 -10.12 -3.33
CA GLY A 171 -9.44 -9.91 -4.34
C GLY A 171 -10.77 -10.61 -4.07
N SER A 172 -10.84 -11.51 -3.07
CA SER A 172 -12.09 -12.13 -2.61
C SER A 172 -12.93 -11.24 -1.69
N LEU A 173 -12.39 -10.12 -1.21
CA LEU A 173 -13.05 -9.22 -0.25
C LEU A 173 -14.01 -8.25 -0.96
N LEU A 174 -15.08 -8.77 -1.55
CA LEU A 174 -16.01 -8.00 -2.41
C LEU A 174 -16.71 -6.80 -1.73
N LYS A 175 -16.71 -6.74 -0.39
CA LYS A 175 -17.28 -5.64 0.41
C LYS A 175 -16.26 -4.58 0.81
N LEU A 176 -14.99 -4.77 0.45
CA LEU A 176 -13.90 -3.86 0.81
C LEU A 176 -14.09 -2.55 0.05
N ARG A 177 -14.19 -1.44 0.80
CA ARG A 177 -14.33 -0.08 0.29
C ARG A 177 -13.02 0.69 0.38
N GLN A 178 -12.21 0.40 1.39
CA GLN A 178 -10.93 1.07 1.61
C GLN A 178 -9.82 0.05 1.85
N LEU A 179 -8.78 0.14 1.02
CA LEU A 179 -7.53 -0.60 1.16
C LEU A 179 -6.37 0.38 1.25
N ASP A 180 -5.73 0.44 2.41
CA ASP A 180 -4.55 1.27 2.64
C ASP A 180 -3.35 0.40 3.03
N LEU A 181 -2.38 0.33 2.13
CA LEU A 181 -1.09 -0.35 2.28
C LEU A 181 0.08 0.62 2.12
N SER A 182 -0.18 1.93 2.19
CA SER A 182 0.83 2.97 1.93
C SER A 182 2.00 2.94 2.93
N ALA A 183 3.16 3.48 2.56
CA ALA A 183 4.34 3.60 3.43
C ALA A 183 4.72 2.24 4.08
N ASN A 184 5.01 1.25 3.24
CA ASN A 184 5.53 -0.07 3.62
C ASN A 184 6.74 -0.41 2.72
N LYS A 185 7.21 -1.67 2.77
CA LYS A 185 8.31 -2.19 1.94
C LYS A 185 7.80 -3.28 0.98
N LEU A 186 6.55 -3.15 0.51
CA LEU A 186 5.91 -4.15 -0.36
C LEU A 186 6.58 -4.18 -1.74
N THR A 187 6.65 -5.36 -2.34
CA THR A 187 7.28 -5.64 -3.64
C THR A 187 6.29 -6.33 -4.60
N GLY A 188 6.73 -6.63 -5.82
CA GLY A 188 5.89 -7.26 -6.84
C GLY A 188 4.92 -6.27 -7.49
N SER A 189 4.00 -6.78 -8.31
CA SER A 189 2.97 -6.00 -8.99
C SER A 189 1.66 -5.96 -8.21
N VAL A 190 0.79 -5.03 -8.58
CA VAL A 190 -0.60 -5.07 -8.09
C VAL A 190 -1.27 -6.31 -8.68
N PRO A 191 -1.83 -7.22 -7.87
CA PRO A 191 -2.40 -8.46 -8.38
C PRO A 191 -3.63 -8.16 -9.24
N SER A 192 -3.80 -8.88 -10.36
CA SER A 192 -4.96 -8.72 -11.25
C SER A 192 -6.30 -8.99 -10.54
N SER A 193 -6.28 -9.82 -9.48
CA SER A 193 -7.44 -10.06 -8.63
C SER A 193 -7.93 -8.80 -7.89
N ALA A 194 -7.14 -7.72 -7.81
CA ALA A 194 -7.61 -6.44 -7.29
C ALA A 194 -8.78 -5.87 -8.13
N GLY A 195 -8.88 -6.24 -9.41
CA GLY A 195 -10.03 -5.92 -10.27
C GLY A 195 -11.35 -6.56 -9.82
N ASN A 196 -11.33 -7.57 -8.94
CA ASN A 196 -12.55 -8.19 -8.38
C ASN A 196 -13.17 -7.38 -7.24
N LEU A 197 -12.47 -6.37 -6.71
CA LEU A 197 -12.92 -5.57 -5.57
C LEU A 197 -13.96 -4.52 -6.01
N SER A 198 -15.14 -4.98 -6.46
CA SER A 198 -16.17 -4.13 -7.08
C SER A 198 -16.72 -3.00 -6.19
N SER A 199 -16.60 -3.14 -4.87
CA SER A 199 -17.00 -2.10 -3.91
C SER A 199 -15.86 -1.13 -3.51
N LEU A 200 -14.66 -1.28 -4.08
CA LEU A 200 -13.50 -0.50 -3.66
C LEU A 200 -13.64 0.96 -4.10
N GLU A 201 -13.52 1.87 -3.13
CA GLU A 201 -13.60 3.32 -3.32
C GLU A 201 -12.23 3.98 -3.19
N ILE A 202 -11.40 3.46 -2.28
CA ILE A 202 -10.11 4.06 -1.93
C ILE A 202 -9.02 2.98 -1.94
N LEU A 203 -7.99 3.22 -2.75
CA LEU A 203 -6.79 2.39 -2.83
C LEU A 203 -5.55 3.23 -2.59
N TYR A 204 -4.86 3.01 -1.46
CA TYR A 204 -3.57 3.63 -1.17
C TYR A 204 -2.46 2.58 -1.18
N LEU A 205 -1.55 2.70 -2.15
CA LEU A 205 -0.34 1.90 -2.29
C LEU A 205 0.93 2.77 -2.31
N THR A 206 0.80 4.07 -2.07
CA THR A 206 1.92 5.03 -2.16
C THR A 206 3.08 4.66 -1.24
N ARG A 207 4.31 5.04 -1.62
CA ARG A 207 5.53 4.82 -0.81
C ARG A 207 5.76 3.33 -0.49
N ASN A 208 5.95 2.54 -1.53
CA ASN A 208 6.33 1.13 -1.46
C ASN A 208 7.44 0.83 -2.49
N ASN A 209 7.87 -0.43 -2.58
CA ASN A 209 8.82 -0.90 -3.59
C ASN A 209 8.13 -1.73 -4.69
N MET A 210 6.85 -1.46 -4.98
CA MET A 210 6.10 -2.20 -6.00
C MET A 210 6.66 -1.90 -7.40
N GLY A 211 6.61 -2.89 -8.29
CA GLY A 211 7.02 -2.77 -9.68
C GLY A 211 6.02 -3.39 -10.65
N GLY A 212 6.39 -3.50 -11.93
CA GLY A 212 5.49 -3.97 -12.98
C GLY A 212 4.38 -2.97 -13.33
N SER A 213 3.49 -3.37 -14.24
CA SER A 213 2.42 -2.51 -14.75
C SER A 213 1.24 -2.42 -13.79
N ILE A 214 0.52 -1.30 -13.89
CA ILE A 214 -0.81 -1.17 -13.27
C ILE A 214 -1.77 -2.07 -14.05
N PRO A 215 -2.46 -3.03 -13.40
CA PRO A 215 -3.42 -3.88 -14.08
C PRO A 215 -4.56 -3.05 -14.67
N GLN A 216 -4.79 -3.17 -15.99
CA GLN A 216 -5.88 -2.47 -16.68
C GLN A 216 -7.26 -2.75 -16.05
N VAL A 217 -7.43 -3.91 -15.41
CA VAL A 217 -8.64 -4.30 -14.66
C VAL A 217 -9.00 -3.34 -13.53
N LEU A 218 -8.05 -2.55 -12.99
CA LEU A 218 -8.37 -1.50 -12.01
C LEU A 218 -9.21 -0.38 -12.64
N GLY A 219 -9.07 -0.14 -13.94
CA GLY A 219 -9.91 0.81 -14.68
C GLY A 219 -11.36 0.36 -14.84
N LEU A 220 -11.68 -0.90 -14.54
CA LEU A 220 -13.06 -1.43 -14.57
C LEU A 220 -13.80 -1.23 -13.23
N LEU A 221 -13.11 -0.75 -12.20
CA LEU A 221 -13.71 -0.54 -10.87
C LEU A 221 -14.50 0.78 -10.85
N THR A 222 -15.79 0.70 -11.18
CA THR A 222 -16.69 1.87 -11.25
C THR A 222 -16.90 2.59 -9.91
N SER A 223 -16.68 1.90 -8.78
CA SER A 223 -16.80 2.49 -7.45
C SER A 223 -15.54 3.27 -7.02
N LEU A 224 -14.43 3.16 -7.75
CA LEU A 224 -13.12 3.67 -7.32
C LEU A 224 -13.08 5.21 -7.45
N GLN A 225 -12.90 5.88 -6.33
CA GLN A 225 -12.88 7.35 -6.24
C GLN A 225 -11.47 7.90 -6.11
N PHE A 226 -10.60 7.16 -5.40
CA PHE A 226 -9.24 7.59 -5.11
C PHE A 226 -8.25 6.44 -5.30
N ILE A 227 -7.20 6.70 -6.08
CA ILE A 227 -6.06 5.81 -6.25
C ILE A 227 -4.77 6.57 -5.96
N GLY A 228 -4.00 6.09 -4.99
CA GLY A 228 -2.69 6.63 -4.64
C GLY A 228 -1.62 5.58 -4.86
N ILE A 229 -0.80 5.73 -5.90
CA ILE A 229 0.23 4.75 -6.30
C ILE A 229 1.64 5.35 -6.43
N GLY A 230 1.78 6.67 -6.28
CA GLY A 230 3.07 7.36 -6.36
C GLY A 230 4.11 6.87 -5.34
N PHE A 231 5.39 7.19 -5.58
CA PHE A 231 6.53 6.67 -4.80
C PHE A 231 6.58 5.13 -4.80
N ASN A 232 6.45 4.53 -5.98
CA ASN A 232 6.73 3.13 -6.28
C ASN A 232 7.67 3.04 -7.49
N LYS A 233 8.05 1.83 -7.89
CA LYS A 233 8.85 1.52 -9.10
C LYS A 233 7.98 0.93 -10.21
N LEU A 234 6.74 1.40 -10.32
CA LEU A 234 5.79 0.91 -11.33
C LEU A 234 6.27 1.36 -12.72
N SER A 235 6.49 0.38 -13.59
CA SER A 235 6.87 0.55 -14.98
C SER A 235 6.19 -0.57 -15.75
N ASP A 236 5.59 -0.28 -16.89
CA ASP A 236 5.08 -1.35 -17.73
C ASP A 236 6.21 -2.23 -18.30
N ALA A 237 5.85 -3.34 -18.97
CA ALA A 237 6.82 -4.26 -19.55
C ALA A 237 7.66 -3.62 -20.68
N GLU A 238 7.24 -2.46 -21.19
CA GLU A 238 7.88 -1.72 -22.27
C GLU A 238 8.71 -0.53 -21.75
N MET A 239 8.74 -0.28 -20.43
CA MET A 239 9.27 0.93 -19.79
C MET A 239 8.65 2.22 -20.36
N VAL A 240 7.43 2.12 -20.89
CA VAL A 240 6.63 3.24 -21.37
C VAL A 240 5.88 3.82 -20.18
N ALA A 241 6.15 5.09 -19.90
CA ALA A 241 5.42 5.82 -18.89
C ALA A 241 4.01 6.13 -19.41
N HIS A 242 2.99 5.53 -18.81
CA HIS A 242 1.60 5.88 -19.03
C HIS A 242 1.15 6.94 -18.01
N VAL A 243 0.20 7.79 -18.39
CA VAL A 243 -0.34 8.88 -17.53
C VAL A 243 -0.87 8.35 -16.18
N GLY A 244 -1.31 7.08 -16.14
CA GLY A 244 -1.70 6.37 -14.92
C GLY A 244 -0.54 6.08 -13.96
N ASP A 245 0.70 5.96 -14.44
CA ASP A 245 1.87 5.56 -13.64
C ASP A 245 2.32 6.65 -12.66
N PHE A 246 1.93 7.90 -12.90
CA PHE A 246 2.29 9.05 -12.07
C PHE A 246 1.23 9.41 -11.01
N GLY A 247 0.19 8.60 -10.86
CA GLY A 247 -0.82 8.79 -9.81
C GLY A 247 -1.68 10.06 -9.98
N THR A 248 -1.72 10.64 -11.18
CA THR A 248 -2.52 11.83 -11.53
C THR A 248 -3.73 11.50 -12.41
N ALA A 249 -3.77 10.32 -13.03
CA ALA A 249 -4.89 9.95 -13.89
C ALA A 249 -6.12 9.54 -13.08
N LYS A 250 -7.11 10.43 -13.01
CA LYS A 250 -8.50 10.02 -12.83
C LYS A 250 -9.03 9.65 -14.22
N PHE A 251 -9.55 8.43 -14.39
CA PHE A 251 -10.22 8.04 -15.63
C PHE A 251 -11.46 8.94 -15.80
N LEU A 252 -11.48 9.72 -16.89
CA LEU A 252 -12.62 10.53 -17.28
C LEU A 252 -13.71 9.59 -17.79
N ASP A 253 -14.85 9.57 -17.09
CA ASP A 253 -16.06 8.91 -17.55
C ASP A 253 -16.66 9.75 -18.70
N PRO A 254 -16.95 9.20 -19.90
CA PRO A 254 -17.41 10.01 -21.03
C PRO A 254 -18.84 10.55 -20.89
N ILE A 255 -19.51 10.35 -19.74
CA ILE A 255 -20.97 10.51 -19.61
C ILE A 255 -21.38 11.65 -18.66
N THR A 256 -20.48 12.32 -17.94
CA THR A 256 -20.87 13.42 -17.03
C THR A 256 -20.67 14.81 -17.63
N ASP A 257 -21.80 15.39 -18.07
CA ASP A 257 -22.25 16.79 -18.11
C ASP A 257 -21.19 17.94 -18.11
N PRO A 258 -21.17 18.87 -19.09
CA PRO A 258 -20.06 19.82 -19.31
C PRO A 258 -19.94 21.00 -18.30
N MET A 259 -20.66 21.01 -17.17
CA MET A 259 -20.80 22.23 -16.36
C MET A 259 -20.60 22.07 -14.85
N SER A 260 -20.07 20.95 -14.36
CA SER A 260 -19.64 20.85 -12.96
C SER A 260 -18.16 21.27 -12.80
N PRO A 261 -17.83 22.26 -11.96
CA PRO A 261 -16.43 22.61 -11.71
C PRO A 261 -15.76 21.46 -10.95
N LEU A 262 -14.88 20.73 -11.63
CA LEU A 262 -14.07 19.68 -11.02
C LEU A 262 -13.19 20.28 -9.90
N PRO A 263 -13.16 19.70 -8.69
CA PRO A 263 -12.05 19.90 -7.79
C PRO A 263 -10.86 19.13 -8.38
N LEU A 264 -9.92 19.85 -8.98
CA LEU A 264 -8.66 19.32 -9.48
C LEU A 264 -7.84 18.78 -8.30
N GLY A 265 -8.06 17.52 -7.94
CA GLY A 265 -7.37 16.81 -6.87
C GLY A 265 -6.01 16.30 -7.34
N GLY A 266 -5.03 17.20 -7.44
CA GLY A 266 -3.61 16.89 -7.63
C GLY A 266 -2.76 17.85 -6.79
N THR A 267 -1.50 17.49 -6.51
CA THR A 267 -0.57 18.43 -5.85
C THR A 267 -0.34 19.60 -6.82
N THR A 268 -0.85 20.77 -6.48
CA THR A 268 -0.89 21.97 -7.35
C THR A 268 0.45 22.35 -7.97
N SER A 269 1.57 21.94 -7.37
CA SER A 269 2.92 22.22 -7.84
C SER A 269 3.39 21.38 -9.05
N TYR A 270 2.63 20.37 -9.46
CA TYR A 270 2.91 19.53 -10.64
C TYR A 270 1.96 19.80 -11.80
N ALA A 271 0.89 20.55 -11.55
CA ALA A 271 -0.09 20.90 -12.57
C ALA A 271 0.44 22.05 -13.43
N PRO A 272 0.20 22.01 -14.75
CA PRO A 272 0.59 23.09 -15.62
C PRO A 272 -0.23 24.37 -15.36
N PRO A 273 0.33 25.56 -15.64
CA PRO A 273 -0.34 26.84 -15.33
C PRO A 273 -1.71 27.01 -15.99
N GLU A 274 -1.93 26.44 -17.18
CA GLU A 274 -3.20 26.55 -17.92
C GLU A 274 -4.35 25.78 -17.26
N TYR A 275 -4.07 24.78 -16.42
CA TYR A 275 -5.13 24.06 -15.70
C TYR A 275 -5.85 24.95 -14.68
N ALA A 276 -5.20 26.02 -14.21
CA ALA A 276 -5.85 27.03 -13.36
C ALA A 276 -6.92 27.85 -14.10
N LYS A 277 -6.95 27.83 -15.44
CA LYS A 277 -7.89 28.61 -16.27
C LYS A 277 -8.97 27.75 -16.93
N ILE A 278 -8.60 26.57 -17.42
CA ILE A 278 -9.45 25.77 -18.33
C ILE A 278 -9.96 24.48 -17.65
N CYS A 279 -9.31 24.03 -16.57
CA CYS A 279 -9.67 22.82 -15.81
C CYS A 279 -9.88 21.55 -16.67
N GLU A 280 -9.26 21.48 -17.85
CA GLU A 280 -9.36 20.35 -18.78
C GLU A 280 -7.98 19.67 -18.92
N ALA A 281 -7.95 18.35 -18.79
CA ALA A 281 -6.73 17.57 -18.94
C ALA A 281 -6.31 17.53 -20.43
N SER A 282 -5.01 17.66 -20.70
CA SER A 282 -4.45 17.68 -22.05
C SER A 282 -3.15 16.88 -22.11
N ARG A 283 -2.80 16.40 -23.31
CA ARG A 283 -1.52 15.71 -23.55
C ARG A 283 -0.34 16.61 -23.23
N GLU A 284 -0.47 17.89 -23.53
CA GLU A 284 0.53 18.91 -23.25
C GLU A 284 0.69 19.13 -21.75
N GLY A 285 -0.40 19.04 -20.97
CA GLY A 285 -0.34 19.10 -19.52
C GLY A 285 0.34 17.89 -18.87
N ASP A 286 0.16 16.70 -19.45
CA ASP A 286 0.89 15.50 -19.01
C ASP A 286 2.40 15.64 -19.26
N VAL A 287 2.79 16.19 -20.41
CA VAL A 287 4.19 16.51 -20.73
C VAL A 287 4.78 17.48 -19.70
N TYR A 288 4.01 18.48 -19.27
CA TYR A 288 4.46 19.41 -18.23
C TYR A 288 4.75 18.70 -16.90
N SER A 289 3.80 17.90 -16.43
CA SER A 289 3.95 17.15 -15.17
C SER A 289 5.13 16.17 -15.23
N TYR A 290 5.33 15.52 -16.38
CA TYR A 290 6.51 14.68 -16.64
C TYR A 290 7.81 15.50 -16.51
N GLY A 291 7.87 16.69 -17.12
CA GLY A 291 9.02 17.58 -17.03
C GLY A 291 9.36 17.96 -15.58
N ILE A 292 8.36 18.37 -14.79
CA ILE A 292 8.53 18.73 -13.38
C ILE A 292 9.03 17.54 -12.54
N LEU A 293 8.50 16.34 -12.79
CA LEU A 293 8.94 15.13 -12.10
C LEU A 293 10.40 14.80 -12.42
N LEU A 294 10.79 14.91 -13.71
CA LEU A 294 12.17 14.68 -14.13
C LEU A 294 13.12 15.66 -13.43
N LEU A 295 12.74 16.94 -13.35
CA LEU A 295 13.51 17.95 -12.62
C LEU A 295 13.62 17.64 -11.13
N GLU A 296 12.53 17.19 -10.49
CA GLU A 296 12.54 16.81 -9.07
C GLU A 296 13.49 15.64 -8.81
N ILE A 297 13.45 14.61 -9.66
CA ILE A 297 14.32 13.42 -9.53
C ILE A 297 15.79 13.82 -9.59
N PHE A 298 16.19 14.61 -10.58
CA PHE A 298 17.60 14.94 -10.79
C PHE A 298 18.12 16.04 -9.87
N THR A 299 17.26 16.91 -9.34
CA THR A 299 17.67 17.91 -8.34
C THR A 299 17.52 17.46 -6.90
N GLY A 300 16.69 16.44 -6.64
CA GLY A 300 16.28 16.03 -5.29
C GLY A 300 15.43 17.09 -4.57
N ARG A 301 14.90 18.09 -5.29
CA ARG A 301 14.16 19.21 -4.70
C ARG A 301 12.68 19.14 -5.06
N SER A 302 11.83 19.16 -4.04
CA SER A 302 10.39 19.12 -4.25
C SER A 302 9.84 20.43 -4.86
N PRO A 303 8.99 20.37 -5.89
CA PRO A 303 8.30 21.53 -6.46
C PRO A 303 7.50 22.32 -5.42
N ALA A 304 6.98 21.65 -4.38
CA ALA A 304 6.23 22.28 -3.30
C ALA A 304 7.06 23.28 -2.49
N TYR A 305 8.39 23.09 -2.40
CA TYR A 305 9.30 24.04 -1.76
C TYR A 305 9.28 25.40 -2.48
N PHE A 306 9.23 25.39 -3.81
CA PHE A 306 9.24 26.58 -4.64
C PHE A 306 7.88 27.29 -4.65
N ALA A 307 6.78 26.56 -4.54
CA ALA A 307 5.43 27.13 -4.47
C ALA A 307 5.22 28.08 -3.27
N SER A 308 6.06 27.99 -2.23
CA SER A 308 6.01 28.87 -1.04
C SER A 308 6.84 30.16 -1.16
N ARG A 309 7.60 30.33 -2.25
CA ARG A 309 8.45 31.50 -2.50
C ARG A 309 7.90 32.26 -3.71
N ASP A 310 7.61 33.54 -3.52
CA ASP A 310 7.07 34.36 -4.60
C ASP A 310 8.02 34.40 -5.82
N ASN A 311 7.45 34.10 -7.00
CA ASN A 311 8.07 34.14 -8.33
C ASN A 311 9.13 33.08 -8.71
N LEU A 312 9.30 32.00 -7.94
CA LEU A 312 10.23 30.91 -8.32
C LEU A 312 9.49 29.58 -8.48
N THR A 313 9.72 28.91 -9.61
CA THR A 313 9.27 27.53 -9.83
C THR A 313 10.48 26.60 -9.94
N LEU A 314 10.29 25.29 -9.74
CA LEU A 314 11.36 24.33 -9.99
C LEU A 314 11.87 24.43 -11.44
N HIS A 315 10.95 24.65 -12.40
CA HIS A 315 11.29 24.91 -13.79
C HIS A 315 12.23 26.12 -13.92
N SER A 316 11.87 27.29 -13.38
CA SER A 316 12.69 28.50 -13.52
C SER A 316 14.04 28.38 -12.82
N PHE A 317 14.09 27.70 -11.68
CA PHE A 317 15.33 27.41 -10.95
C PHE A 317 16.30 26.56 -11.79
N VAL A 318 15.81 25.50 -12.44
CA VAL A 318 16.65 24.67 -13.30
C VAL A 318 17.00 25.37 -14.60
N ALA A 319 16.05 26.08 -15.22
CA ALA A 319 16.26 26.81 -16.47
C ALA A 319 17.37 27.87 -16.35
N GLU A 320 17.54 28.50 -15.18
CA GLU A 320 18.61 29.47 -14.92
C GLU A 320 19.99 28.82 -14.67
N ALA A 321 20.02 27.55 -14.26
CA ALA A 321 21.26 26.82 -14.02
C ALA A 321 21.73 26.04 -15.26
N TRP A 322 20.82 25.68 -16.14
CA TRP A 322 21.13 24.93 -17.36
C TRP A 322 21.70 25.84 -18.46
N PRO A 323 22.70 25.41 -19.26
CA PRO A 323 23.41 24.13 -19.21
C PRO A 323 24.68 24.13 -18.33
N GLU A 324 25.16 25.30 -17.88
CA GLU A 324 26.52 25.47 -17.36
C GLU A 324 26.69 25.02 -15.90
N ARG A 325 25.63 25.08 -15.09
CA ARG A 325 25.64 24.81 -13.65
C ARG A 325 24.84 23.57 -13.25
N VAL A 326 24.63 22.64 -14.19
CA VAL A 326 23.81 21.43 -13.95
C VAL A 326 24.35 20.57 -12.80
N LEU A 327 25.66 20.50 -12.60
CA LEU A 327 26.26 19.75 -11.49
C LEU A 327 25.99 20.39 -10.11
N GLU A 328 25.84 21.71 -10.04
CA GLU A 328 25.57 22.41 -8.77
C GLU A 328 24.15 22.16 -8.26
N ILE A 329 23.22 21.93 -9.20
CA ILE A 329 21.81 21.69 -8.90
C ILE A 329 21.44 20.21 -8.85
N THR A 330 22.34 19.31 -9.25
CA THR A 330 22.10 17.86 -9.24
C THR A 330 22.08 17.33 -7.80
N ASP A 331 21.21 16.36 -7.53
CA ASP A 331 21.11 15.69 -6.24
C ASP A 331 22.46 15.09 -5.79
N ARG A 332 22.78 15.30 -4.50
CA ARG A 332 24.08 14.90 -3.94
C ARG A 332 24.25 13.37 -3.88
N PHE A 333 23.18 12.59 -3.79
CA PHE A 333 23.27 11.14 -3.82
C PHE A 333 23.60 10.64 -5.23
N LEU A 334 22.98 11.22 -6.27
CA LEU A 334 23.32 10.92 -7.67
C LEU A 334 24.78 11.26 -8.00
N LEU A 335 25.31 12.36 -7.46
CA LEU A 335 26.72 12.72 -7.60
C LEU A 335 27.67 11.77 -6.86
N ARG A 336 27.24 11.14 -5.76
CA ARG A 336 28.02 10.15 -5.01
C ARG A 336 28.02 8.77 -5.67
N GLU A 337 26.91 8.33 -6.26
CA GLU A 337 26.87 7.08 -7.05
C GLU A 337 27.82 7.12 -8.24
N ARG A 338 28.07 8.32 -8.82
CA ARG A 338 29.10 8.51 -9.84
C ARG A 338 30.50 8.14 -9.31
N GLU A 339 30.85 8.57 -8.10
CA GLU A 339 32.19 8.33 -7.53
C GLU A 339 32.48 6.83 -7.37
N SER A 340 31.45 5.99 -7.19
CA SER A 340 31.59 4.53 -7.11
C SER A 340 31.77 3.82 -8.47
N HIS A 341 31.46 4.46 -9.60
CA HIS A 341 31.37 3.79 -10.91
C HIS A 341 32.36 4.27 -11.98
N LEU A 342 33.41 5.03 -11.64
CA LEU A 342 34.50 5.42 -12.57
C LEU A 342 34.03 6.09 -13.89
N CYS A 343 32.83 6.71 -13.90
CA CYS A 343 32.27 7.32 -15.12
C CYS A 343 33.11 8.56 -15.54
N PRO A 344 33.54 8.67 -16.82
CA PRO A 344 34.25 9.85 -17.32
C PRO A 344 33.44 11.13 -17.08
N TYR A 345 34.06 12.12 -16.42
CA TYR A 345 33.40 13.37 -16.00
C TYR A 345 32.63 14.06 -17.15
N GLY A 346 33.22 14.10 -18.35
CA GLY A 346 32.62 14.75 -19.50
C GLY A 346 31.31 14.10 -19.96
N ILE A 347 31.21 12.77 -19.94
CA ILE A 347 30.03 12.06 -20.45
C ILE A 347 28.88 12.13 -19.44
N PHE A 348 29.18 12.03 -18.15
CA PHE A 348 28.17 12.20 -17.10
C PHE A 348 27.58 13.62 -17.11
N HIS A 349 28.45 14.64 -17.21
CA HIS A 349 28.02 16.04 -17.34
C HIS A 349 27.13 16.22 -18.58
N GLU A 350 27.54 15.66 -19.72
CA GLU A 350 26.76 15.72 -20.94
C GLU A 350 25.38 15.06 -20.77
N CYS A 351 25.31 13.84 -20.23
CA CYS A 351 24.05 13.14 -20.00
C CYS A 351 23.11 13.91 -19.06
N LEU A 352 23.64 14.48 -17.97
CA LEU A 352 22.87 15.35 -17.08
C LEU A 352 22.37 16.60 -17.79
N THR A 353 23.20 17.21 -18.63
CA THR A 353 22.82 18.39 -19.42
C THR A 353 21.62 18.07 -20.32
N TRP A 354 21.62 16.89 -20.97
CA TRP A 354 20.48 16.44 -21.77
C TRP A 354 19.24 16.13 -20.93
N LEU A 355 19.39 15.50 -19.77
CA LEU A 355 18.26 15.20 -18.88
C LEU A 355 17.59 16.46 -18.35
N PHE A 356 18.36 17.46 -17.93
CA PHE A 356 17.83 18.76 -17.52
C PHE A 356 17.20 19.52 -18.69
N HIS A 357 17.77 19.44 -19.90
CA HIS A 357 17.17 20.01 -21.10
C HIS A 357 15.77 19.43 -21.37
N ILE A 358 15.61 18.10 -21.30
CA ILE A 358 14.31 17.43 -21.43
C ILE A 358 13.35 17.95 -20.37
N GLY A 359 13.77 18.00 -19.11
CA GLY A 359 12.92 18.45 -18.01
C GLY A 359 12.44 19.89 -18.17
N VAL A 360 13.35 20.81 -18.53
CA VAL A 360 13.04 22.23 -18.77
C VAL A 360 12.10 22.39 -19.97
N THR A 361 12.40 21.75 -21.09
CA THR A 361 11.58 21.88 -22.31
C THR A 361 10.21 21.23 -22.17
N CYS A 362 10.07 20.12 -21.44
CA CYS A 362 8.77 19.52 -21.15
C CYS A 362 7.92 20.39 -20.21
N SER A 363 8.55 21.06 -19.25
CA SER A 363 7.88 21.91 -18.25
C SER A 363 7.76 23.38 -18.65
N ASP A 364 7.83 23.71 -19.95
CA ASP A 364 7.61 25.09 -20.42
C ASP A 364 6.19 25.57 -20.04
N PRO A 365 6.02 26.79 -19.49
CA PRO A 365 4.70 27.33 -19.16
C PRO A 365 3.74 27.41 -20.35
N MET A 366 4.23 27.50 -21.58
CA MET A 366 3.43 27.54 -22.80
C MET A 366 3.27 26.13 -23.41
N PRO A 367 2.04 25.59 -23.50
CA PRO A 367 1.79 24.25 -24.05
C PRO A 367 2.44 24.00 -25.42
N GLY A 368 2.35 24.96 -26.33
CA GLY A 368 2.89 24.84 -27.69
C GLY A 368 4.42 24.90 -27.81
N ARG A 369 5.14 25.19 -26.71
CA ARG A 369 6.61 25.16 -26.66
C ARG A 369 7.16 23.88 -26.04
N ARG A 370 6.29 23.04 -25.48
CA ARG A 370 6.69 21.80 -24.83
C ARG A 370 7.19 20.79 -25.85
N MET A 371 8.22 20.06 -25.47
CA MET A 371 8.75 18.96 -26.27
C MET A 371 7.69 17.86 -26.44
N THR A 372 7.60 17.25 -27.63
CA THR A 372 6.71 16.10 -27.83
C THR A 372 7.30 14.85 -27.17
N MET A 373 6.45 13.94 -26.68
CA MET A 373 6.94 12.68 -26.07
C MET A 373 7.77 11.82 -27.02
N ASN A 374 7.57 11.94 -28.34
CA ASN A 374 8.41 11.27 -29.33
C ASN A 374 9.84 11.81 -29.33
N ASN A 375 10.01 13.14 -29.22
CA ASN A 375 11.32 13.77 -29.10
C ASN A 375 11.97 13.44 -27.75
N VAL A 376 11.19 13.42 -26.66
CA VAL A 376 11.66 12.97 -25.34
C VAL A 376 12.22 11.55 -25.42
N ALA A 377 11.49 10.62 -26.03
CA ALA A 377 11.93 9.23 -26.18
C ALA A 377 13.23 9.12 -27.01
N ASN A 378 13.35 9.91 -28.08
CA ASN A 378 14.55 9.94 -28.91
C ASN A 378 15.77 10.45 -28.12
N ASP A 379 15.61 11.53 -27.36
CA ASP A 379 16.69 12.11 -26.55
C ASP A 379 17.11 11.17 -25.40
N LEU A 380 16.16 10.52 -24.72
CA LEU A 380 16.45 9.50 -23.71
C LEU A 380 17.16 8.28 -24.31
N CYS A 381 16.76 7.84 -25.50
CA CYS A 381 17.42 6.76 -26.22
C CYS A 381 18.87 7.14 -26.58
N HIS A 382 19.11 8.39 -26.94
CA HIS A 382 20.45 8.91 -27.20
C HIS A 382 21.32 8.90 -25.93
N ILE A 383 20.81 9.41 -24.80
CA ILE A 383 21.49 9.37 -23.50
C ILE A 383 21.83 7.93 -23.11
N ARG A 384 20.84 7.03 -23.22
CA ARG A 384 20.99 5.61 -22.91
C ARG A 384 22.12 4.97 -23.72
N LYS A 385 22.16 5.18 -25.04
CA LYS A 385 23.22 4.66 -25.92
C LYS A 385 24.61 5.13 -25.49
N LYS A 386 24.76 6.41 -25.11
CA LYS A 386 26.04 6.96 -24.61
C LYS A 386 26.50 6.29 -23.31
N LEU A 387 25.57 6.04 -22.39
CA LEU A 387 25.87 5.33 -21.14
C LEU A 387 26.22 3.85 -21.38
N PHE A 388 25.56 3.18 -22.34
CA PHE A 388 25.87 1.81 -22.73
C PHE A 388 27.26 1.64 -23.35
N THR A 389 27.68 2.58 -24.21
CA THR A 389 29.04 2.55 -24.80
C THR A 389 30.17 2.62 -23.77
N LEU A 390 29.87 2.94 -22.51
CA LEU A 390 30.82 2.97 -21.39
C LEU A 390 30.80 1.71 -20.51
N GLY A 391 29.98 0.70 -20.80
CA GLY A 391 29.89 -0.52 -20.00
C GLY A 391 29.22 -0.35 -18.62
N LEU A 392 28.47 0.73 -18.42
CA LEU A 392 27.80 1.06 -17.14
C LEU A 392 26.41 0.40 -16.98
N CYS A 393 25.89 -0.23 -18.02
CA CYS A 393 24.67 -1.05 -17.96
C CYS A 393 24.99 -2.46 -18.48
N GLN A 394 24.74 -3.49 -17.67
CA GLN A 394 24.91 -4.90 -18.08
C GLN A 394 24.00 -5.21 -19.28
N GLN A 395 24.46 -6.10 -20.15
CA GLN A 395 23.68 -6.59 -21.29
C GLN A 395 22.42 -7.30 -20.76
N ASP A 396 21.24 -6.75 -21.05
CA ASP A 396 20.07 -7.60 -21.18
C ASP A 396 20.28 -8.40 -22.47
N GLU A 397 20.50 -9.71 -22.33
CA GLU A 397 20.55 -10.65 -23.44
C GLU A 397 19.28 -10.49 -24.28
N ALA A 398 19.46 -10.21 -25.58
CA ALA A 398 18.37 -10.22 -26.54
C ALA A 398 17.66 -11.58 -26.51
N PRO A 399 16.32 -11.65 -26.66
CA PRO A 399 15.64 -12.92 -26.80
C PRO A 399 16.19 -13.62 -28.06
N MET A 400 16.77 -14.80 -27.87
CA MET A 400 17.06 -15.71 -28.98
C MET A 400 15.79 -15.95 -29.79
N ALA A 401 15.96 -15.86 -31.11
CA ALA A 401 14.95 -15.94 -32.16
C ALA A 401 14.01 -17.15 -32.08
#